data_AF-A0A915U2T2-F1
#
_entry.id   AF-A0A915U2T2-F1
#
_cell.length_a   1.000
_cell.length_b   1.000
_cell.length_c   1.000
_cell.angle_alpha   90.00
_cell.angle_beta   90.00
_cell.angle_gamma   90.00
#
_symmetry.space_group_name_H-M   'P 1'
#
loop_
_entity.id
_entity.type
_entity.pdbx_description
1 polymer ?
#
loop_
_entity_poly.entity_id
_entity_poly.type
_entity_poly.pdbx_seq_one_letter_code
_entity_poly.pdbx_strand_id
1 'polypeptide(L)'
;MASSTTFGTGVWLRHPTDFDMSGALSSSEYRQYNGGSGTNNTYSVISPVATEDTSTTLNTTVFTVQNDAVVMCLSCHRAHGTPYAGILRWNYKAWPAAGFNGCAVCHTAKD
;
A
#
# COMPACT_ATOMS: atom_id res chain seq x y z
N MET A 1 9.06 -5.59 0.29
CA MET A 1 10.07 -5.68 1.37
C MET A 1 10.89 -6.94 1.15
N ALA A 2 12.18 -6.89 1.47
CA ALA A 2 13.17 -7.89 1.07
C ALA A 2 12.73 -9.32 1.37
N SER A 3 12.91 -10.18 0.37
CA SER A 3 13.11 -11.61 0.58
C SER A 3 14.33 -11.78 1.48
N SER A 4 14.12 -12.41 2.64
CA SER A 4 15.15 -12.98 3.53
C SER A 4 16.33 -12.08 3.96
N THR A 5 16.06 -10.92 4.59
CA THR A 5 17.11 -10.20 5.35
C THR A 5 16.99 -10.53 6.82
N THR A 6 18.09 -10.96 7.45
CA THR A 6 18.23 -11.07 8.91
C THR A 6 17.90 -9.72 9.53
N PHE A 7 16.77 -9.65 10.23
CA PHE A 7 16.44 -8.50 11.05
C PHE A 7 17.38 -8.47 12.26
N GLY A 8 17.85 -7.28 12.66
CA GLY A 8 18.62 -7.13 13.89
C GLY A 8 17.85 -7.66 15.11
N THR A 9 18.55 -8.17 16.12
CA THR A 9 17.90 -8.62 17.36
C THR A 9 17.20 -7.43 18.05
N GLY A 10 15.94 -7.62 18.44
CA GLY A 10 15.14 -6.60 19.13
C GLY A 10 14.38 -5.60 18.24
N VAL A 11 14.35 -5.77 16.92
CA VAL A 11 13.54 -4.89 16.06
C VAL A 11 12.05 -5.23 16.14
N TRP A 12 11.22 -4.19 16.24
CA TRP A 12 9.76 -4.35 16.11
C TRP A 12 9.37 -4.33 14.63
N LEU A 13 9.02 -5.49 14.10
CA LEU A 13 8.50 -5.67 12.74
C LEU A 13 7.03 -5.26 12.65
N ARG A 14 6.72 -4.42 11.65
CA ARG A 14 5.39 -3.84 11.44
C ARG A 14 5.15 -3.70 9.94
N HIS A 15 3.90 -3.49 9.56
CA HIS A 15 3.61 -2.98 8.23
C HIS A 15 4.27 -1.59 8.09
N PRO A 16 4.96 -1.31 6.97
CA PRO A 16 5.59 -0.02 6.78
C PRO A 16 4.54 1.09 6.69
N THR A 17 4.92 2.25 7.19
CA THR A 17 4.23 3.53 7.08
C THR A 17 5.31 4.57 6.80
N ASP A 18 4.96 5.60 6.03
CA ASP A 18 5.90 6.60 5.54
C ASP A 18 7.02 5.99 4.68
N PHE A 19 6.63 5.06 3.80
CA PHE A 19 7.56 4.34 2.92
C PHE A 19 7.22 4.60 1.46
N ASP A 20 8.12 5.25 0.73
CA ASP A 20 8.02 5.36 -0.73
C ASP A 20 8.27 3.99 -1.36
N MET A 21 7.23 3.44 -2.00
CA MET A 21 7.30 2.15 -2.68
C MET A 21 8.27 2.16 -3.86
N SER A 22 8.63 3.34 -4.40
CA SER A 22 9.64 3.45 -5.47
C SER A 22 11.03 2.99 -5.01
N GLY A 23 11.32 3.09 -3.70
CA GLY A 23 12.55 2.61 -3.08
C GLY A 23 12.57 1.10 -2.81
N ALA A 24 11.48 0.38 -3.08
CA ALA A 24 11.46 -1.07 -2.97
C ALA A 24 12.23 -1.73 -4.13
N LEU A 25 12.72 -2.96 -3.92
CA LEU A 25 13.35 -3.73 -4.99
C LEU A 25 12.42 -3.81 -6.21
N SER A 26 13.00 -3.76 -7.42
CA SER A 26 12.24 -3.75 -8.66
C SER A 26 11.38 -5.01 -8.87
N SER A 27 11.78 -6.12 -8.25
CA SER A 27 11.07 -7.40 -8.21
C SER A 27 10.04 -7.51 -7.09
N SER A 28 9.88 -6.48 -6.25
CA SER A 28 8.94 -6.53 -5.13
C SER A 28 7.49 -6.32 -5.58
N GLU A 29 6.58 -6.92 -4.82
CA GLU A 29 5.13 -6.82 -5.06
C GLU A 29 4.61 -5.38 -4.99
N TYR A 30 5.28 -4.49 -4.25
CA TYR A 30 4.88 -3.07 -4.18
C TYR A 30 4.86 -2.40 -5.55
N ARG A 31 5.74 -2.80 -6.45
CA ARG A 31 5.74 -2.29 -7.82
C ARG A 31 4.52 -2.75 -8.62
N GLN A 32 3.85 -3.80 -8.20
CA GLN A 32 2.61 -4.27 -8.81
C GLN A 32 1.38 -3.60 -8.19
N TYR A 33 1.56 -2.45 -7.51
CA TYR A 33 0.47 -1.67 -6.93
C TYR A 33 -0.72 -1.58 -7.89
N ASN A 34 -1.90 -1.95 -7.39
CA ASN A 34 -3.17 -1.93 -8.10
C ASN A 34 -3.13 -2.70 -9.43
N GLY A 35 -2.39 -3.83 -9.47
CA GLY A 35 -2.25 -4.69 -10.65
C GLY A 35 -1.35 -4.14 -11.75
N GLY A 36 -0.56 -3.09 -11.46
CA GLY A 36 0.32 -2.46 -12.45
C GLY A 36 1.68 -3.16 -12.62
N SER A 37 2.59 -2.50 -13.33
CA SER A 37 3.94 -3.00 -13.67
C SER A 37 5.08 -2.24 -12.98
N GLY A 38 4.73 -1.19 -12.24
CA GLY A 38 5.57 -0.32 -11.41
C GLY A 38 6.05 0.93 -12.13
N THR A 39 5.31 1.34 -13.15
CA THR A 39 5.44 2.61 -13.86
C THR A 39 4.04 2.99 -14.33
N ASN A 40 3.61 4.23 -14.06
CA ASN A 40 2.27 4.70 -14.40
C ASN A 40 1.14 3.78 -13.91
N ASN A 41 1.30 3.17 -12.73
CA ASN A 41 0.25 2.30 -12.19
C ASN A 41 -0.98 3.14 -11.86
N THR A 42 -2.18 2.65 -12.18
CA THR A 42 -3.42 3.36 -11.87
C THR A 42 -3.57 3.58 -10.37
N TYR A 43 -3.92 4.81 -9.97
CA TYR A 43 -4.16 5.15 -8.57
C TYR A 43 -5.39 4.41 -8.01
N SER A 44 -5.29 3.82 -6.81
CA SER A 44 -6.42 3.18 -6.13
C SER A 44 -7.04 4.11 -5.10
N VAL A 45 -8.32 4.44 -5.28
CA VAL A 45 -9.10 5.16 -4.25
C VAL A 45 -9.52 4.26 -3.09
N ILE A 46 -9.43 2.94 -3.26
CA ILE A 46 -9.73 1.94 -2.22
C ILE A 46 -8.54 1.79 -1.27
N SER A 47 -7.31 1.74 -1.81
CA SER A 47 -6.07 1.75 -1.04
C SER A 47 -5.17 2.90 -1.53
N PRO A 48 -5.48 4.14 -1.12
CA PRO A 48 -4.76 5.33 -1.59
C PRO A 48 -3.34 5.37 -1.06
N VAL A 49 -2.44 5.99 -1.82
CA VAL A 49 -1.07 6.28 -1.39
C VAL A 49 -0.86 7.78 -1.35
N ALA A 50 0.07 8.23 -0.51
CA ALA A 50 0.42 9.63 -0.36
C ALA A 50 1.41 10.08 -1.44
N THR A 51 1.45 11.39 -1.66
CA THR A 51 2.44 12.05 -2.50
C THR A 51 3.03 13.24 -1.75
N GLU A 52 4.30 13.54 -2.01
CA GLU A 52 4.93 14.78 -1.58
C GLU A 52 4.61 15.98 -2.49
N ASP A 53 3.96 15.76 -3.65
CA ASP A 53 3.48 16.87 -4.46
C ASP A 53 2.40 17.65 -3.69
N THR A 54 2.66 18.94 -3.51
CA THR A 54 1.78 19.90 -2.82
C THR A 54 0.98 20.75 -3.80
N SER A 55 1.09 20.48 -5.10
CA SER A 55 0.27 21.09 -6.13
C SER A 55 -1.19 20.66 -6.00
N THR A 56 -2.07 21.30 -6.79
CA THR A 56 -3.49 20.94 -6.85
C THR A 56 -3.78 19.89 -7.93
N THR A 57 -2.74 19.38 -8.59
CA THR A 57 -2.86 18.35 -9.62
C THR A 57 -3.21 17.02 -8.98
N LEU A 58 -4.26 16.37 -9.46
CA LEU A 58 -4.66 15.07 -8.96
C LEU A 58 -3.84 13.96 -9.63
N ASN A 59 -3.16 13.14 -8.82
CA ASN A 59 -2.49 11.95 -9.32
C ASN A 59 -3.55 10.91 -9.72
N THR A 60 -3.62 10.60 -11.01
CA THR A 60 -4.43 9.48 -11.54
C THR A 60 -3.61 8.21 -11.70
N THR A 61 -2.28 8.34 -11.66
CA THR A 61 -1.30 7.26 -11.67
C THR A 61 -0.19 7.52 -10.66
N VAL A 62 0.57 6.47 -10.31
CA VAL A 62 1.73 6.50 -9.41
C VAL A 62 2.93 5.83 -10.04
N PHE A 63 4.10 5.92 -9.41
CA PHE A 63 5.39 5.56 -9.98
C PHE A 63 5.72 6.35 -11.25
N THR A 64 5.34 7.63 -11.25
CA THR A 64 5.64 8.59 -12.31
C THR A 64 6.81 9.49 -11.93
N VAL A 65 6.92 9.80 -10.63
CA VAL A 65 8.02 10.55 -10.01
C VAL A 65 8.36 9.94 -8.65
N GLN A 66 9.48 10.35 -8.05
CA GLN A 66 9.81 9.93 -6.68
C GLN A 66 8.78 10.47 -5.68
N ASN A 67 8.50 9.70 -4.62
CA ASN A 67 7.56 10.06 -3.56
C ASN A 67 6.11 10.34 -4.02
N ASP A 68 5.65 9.72 -5.12
CA ASP A 68 4.23 9.74 -5.54
C ASP A 68 3.46 8.47 -5.17
N ALA A 69 4.13 7.50 -4.52
CA ALA A 69 3.62 6.19 -4.16
C ALA A 69 3.95 5.83 -2.70
N VAL A 70 3.71 6.75 -1.76
CA VAL A 70 4.09 6.58 -0.35
C VAL A 70 3.00 5.84 0.44
N VAL A 71 3.36 4.72 1.06
CA VAL A 71 2.47 4.00 1.98
C VAL A 71 2.31 4.83 3.26
N MET A 72 1.09 5.26 3.54
CA MET A 72 0.71 5.92 4.81
C MET A 72 -0.28 5.07 5.61
N CYS A 73 -0.52 5.44 6.87
CA CYS A 73 -1.54 4.80 7.72
C CYS A 73 -2.90 4.75 7.02
N LEU A 74 -3.26 5.83 6.32
CA LEU A 74 -4.53 5.95 5.62
C LEU A 74 -4.62 5.14 4.33
N SER A 75 -3.56 4.44 3.91
CA SER A 75 -3.63 3.54 2.75
C SER A 75 -4.59 2.38 3.03
N CYS A 76 -4.53 1.85 4.26
CA CYS A 76 -5.40 0.74 4.68
C CYS A 76 -6.49 1.20 5.65
N HIS A 77 -6.24 2.24 6.45
CA HIS A 77 -7.16 2.69 7.50
C HIS A 77 -7.99 3.92 7.08
N ARG A 78 -9.14 4.14 7.73
CA ARG A 78 -9.86 5.42 7.70
C ARG A 78 -9.62 6.21 8.99
N ALA A 79 -9.55 7.53 8.89
CA ALA A 79 -9.22 8.39 10.03
C ALA A 79 -10.25 8.35 11.16
N HIS A 80 -11.56 8.37 10.85
CA HIS A 80 -12.62 8.58 11.84
C HIS A 80 -13.35 7.30 12.28
N GLY A 81 -12.95 6.13 11.81
CA GLY A 81 -13.67 4.89 12.11
C GLY A 81 -14.27 4.22 10.88
N THR A 82 -14.44 2.90 10.98
CA THR A 82 -15.12 2.03 10.03
C THR A 82 -15.77 0.87 10.79
N PRO A 83 -16.78 0.19 10.24
CA PRO A 83 -17.29 -1.05 10.84
C PRO A 83 -16.30 -2.24 10.73
N TYR A 84 -15.16 -2.07 10.06
CA TYR A 84 -14.21 -3.14 9.81
C TYR A 84 -13.12 -3.18 10.88
N ALA A 85 -12.66 -4.40 11.19
CA ALA A 85 -11.64 -4.62 12.22
C ALA A 85 -10.37 -3.80 11.94
N GLY A 86 -9.80 -3.20 12.99
CA GLY A 86 -8.63 -2.34 12.86
C GLY A 86 -8.90 -1.01 12.16
N ILE A 87 -10.16 -0.59 11.97
CA ILE A 87 -10.51 0.64 11.25
C ILE A 87 -10.06 0.60 9.78
N LEU A 88 -10.05 -0.60 9.19
CA LEU A 88 -9.63 -0.78 7.80
C LEU A 88 -10.68 -0.24 6.84
N ARG A 89 -10.29 0.04 5.59
CA ARG A 89 -11.22 0.51 4.54
C ARG A 89 -12.14 -0.58 4.01
N TRP A 90 -11.84 -1.85 4.30
CA TRP A 90 -12.55 -3.04 3.81
C TRP A 90 -12.69 -4.12 4.89
N ASN A 91 -13.67 -5.01 4.71
CA ASN A 91 -13.89 -6.15 5.58
C ASN A 91 -12.94 -7.31 5.24
N TYR A 92 -11.67 -7.22 5.63
CA TYR A 92 -10.69 -8.28 5.32
C TYR A 92 -11.01 -9.60 6.03
N LYS A 93 -11.62 -9.55 7.23
CA LYS A 93 -11.95 -10.76 8.01
C LYS A 93 -13.04 -11.63 7.37
N ALA A 94 -13.86 -11.07 6.48
CA ALA A 94 -14.88 -11.81 5.76
C ALA A 94 -14.42 -12.29 4.38
N TRP A 95 -13.20 -11.96 3.96
CA TRP A 95 -12.61 -12.46 2.71
C TRP A 95 -12.18 -13.94 2.90
N PRO A 96 -12.30 -14.82 1.89
CA PRO A 96 -12.74 -14.55 0.51
C PRO A 96 -14.25 -14.57 0.26
N ALA A 97 -15.06 -14.89 1.26
CA ALA A 97 -16.49 -15.12 1.05
C ALA A 97 -17.30 -13.84 0.76
N ALA A 98 -17.40 -12.95 1.73
CA ALA A 98 -18.21 -11.72 1.64
C ALA A 98 -17.38 -10.43 1.84
N GLY A 99 -16.09 -10.60 2.12
CA GLY A 99 -15.13 -9.52 2.32
C GLY A 99 -14.34 -9.16 1.08
N PHE A 100 -13.35 -8.28 1.27
CA PHE A 100 -12.46 -7.84 0.20
C PHE A 100 -11.01 -7.88 0.71
N ASN A 101 -10.11 -8.43 -0.09
CA ASN A 101 -8.67 -8.41 0.18
C ASN A 101 -8.07 -7.13 -0.42
N GLY A 102 -8.14 -6.01 0.31
CA GLY A 102 -7.46 -4.79 -0.11
C GLY A 102 -5.94 -4.82 0.09
N CYS A 103 -5.41 -5.79 0.84
CA CYS A 103 -3.96 -6.02 0.94
C CYS A 103 -3.39 -6.38 -0.44
N ALA A 104 -4.20 -7.04 -1.27
CA ALA A 104 -3.85 -7.42 -2.64
C ALA A 104 -3.54 -6.22 -3.56
N VAL A 105 -3.92 -5.01 -3.17
CA VAL A 105 -3.55 -3.80 -3.92
C VAL A 105 -2.03 -3.60 -3.90
N CYS A 106 -1.31 -3.99 -2.85
CA CYS A 106 0.14 -3.84 -2.77
C CYS A 106 0.92 -5.17 -2.76
N HIS A 107 0.23 -6.29 -2.55
CA HIS A 107 0.83 -7.61 -2.37
C HIS A 107 0.15 -8.65 -3.24
N THR A 108 0.86 -9.33 -4.13
CA THR A 108 0.26 -10.35 -5.00
C THR A 108 0.21 -11.74 -4.39
N ALA A 109 0.84 -11.95 -3.23
CA ALA A 109 0.87 -13.22 -2.49
C ALA A 109 0.52 -13.08 -0.99
N LYS A 110 -0.09 -11.96 -0.56
CA LYS A 110 -0.62 -11.81 0.80
C LYS A 110 -2.13 -11.99 0.80
N ASP A 111 -2.54 -13.09 1.42
CA ASP A 111 -3.93 -13.53 1.59
C ASP A 111 -4.39 -13.34 3.04
#